data_AF-A0A7S2B513-F1
#
_entry.id   AF-A0A7S2B513-F1
#
_cell.length_a   1.000
_cell.length_b   1.000
_cell.length_c   1.000
_cell.angle_alpha   90.00
_cell.angle_beta   90.00
_cell.angle_gamma   90.00
#
_symmetry.space_group_name_H-M   'P 1'
#
loop_
_entity.id
_entity.type
_entity.pdbx_description
1 polymer ?
#
loop_
_entity_poly.entity_id
_entity_poly.type
_entity_poly.pdbx_seq_one_letter_code
_entity_poly.pdbx_strand_id
1 'polypeptide(L)'
;RHAHRNCWPGHGAKVLPGRPTLPGYKLSQCKARCEAEPTCQAIAVRHEEGEEELPGNCRLRRDLEVSECVRDMAFDLWERVPVGRRRISWVRHQGLMCGNGKGAEGLPGKSTLPGRYTLDDCKVQCQAEPKCEGVLFLHGAEMTKCRLRM
;
A
#
# COMPACT_ATOMS: atom_id res chain seq x y z
N ARG A 1 -6.36 0.78 -7.58
CA ARG A 1 -6.88 1.46 -8.79
C ARG A 1 -7.76 2.60 -8.34
N HIS A 2 -7.58 3.78 -8.91
CA HIS A 2 -8.48 4.91 -8.83
C HIS A 2 -9.06 5.10 -10.23
N ALA A 3 -10.34 4.73 -10.41
CA ALA A 3 -10.99 4.77 -11.72
C ALA A 3 -11.26 6.22 -12.17
N HIS A 4 -11.22 6.45 -13.48
CA HIS A 4 -11.49 7.75 -14.10
C HIS A 4 -10.68 8.88 -13.47
N ARG A 5 -9.39 8.61 -13.22
CA ARG A 5 -8.47 9.50 -12.54
C ARG A 5 -7.13 9.51 -13.24
N ASN A 6 -6.61 10.70 -13.44
CA ASN A 6 -5.32 10.92 -14.08
C ASN A 6 -4.48 11.88 -13.25
N CYS A 7 -3.21 11.57 -13.11
CA CYS A 7 -2.23 12.40 -12.43
C CYS A 7 -1.05 12.65 -13.37
N TRP A 8 -0.54 13.87 -13.44
CA TRP A 8 0.60 14.27 -14.28
C TRP A 8 1.27 15.52 -13.71
N PRO A 9 2.40 16.00 -14.27
CA PRO A 9 3.06 17.22 -13.78
C PRO A 9 2.09 18.40 -13.64
N GLY A 10 2.00 18.96 -12.44
CA GLY A 10 1.04 20.02 -12.08
C GLY A 10 -0.30 19.52 -11.55
N HIS A 11 -0.57 18.22 -11.58
CA HIS A 11 -1.83 17.59 -11.17
C HIS A 11 -1.55 16.27 -10.44
N GLY A 12 -1.03 16.38 -9.21
CA GLY A 12 -0.87 15.25 -8.29
C GLY A 12 0.20 14.21 -8.63
N ALA A 13 1.09 14.46 -9.60
CA ALA A 13 2.24 13.58 -9.84
C ALA A 13 3.38 14.27 -10.59
N LYS A 14 4.56 13.66 -10.59
CA LYS A 14 5.67 14.00 -11.50
C LYS A 14 6.02 12.83 -12.41
N VAL A 15 6.67 13.14 -13.53
CA VAL A 15 7.30 12.14 -14.39
C VAL A 15 8.61 11.65 -13.78
N LEU A 16 8.96 10.41 -14.07
CA LEU A 16 10.28 9.88 -13.75
C LEU A 16 11.32 10.48 -14.70
N PRO A 17 12.57 10.74 -14.24
CA PRO A 17 13.64 11.22 -15.09
C PRO A 17 13.90 10.25 -16.26
N GLY A 18 13.93 10.78 -17.49
CA GLY A 18 14.25 10.00 -18.70
C GLY A 18 13.20 8.99 -19.17
N ARG A 19 12.05 8.84 -18.49
CA ARG A 19 11.01 7.85 -18.82
C ARG A 19 9.59 8.40 -18.71
N PRO A 20 9.18 9.34 -19.59
CA PRO A 20 7.87 9.99 -19.46
C PRO A 20 6.69 9.06 -19.80
N THR A 21 6.85 8.20 -20.81
CA THR A 21 5.82 7.25 -21.29
C THR A 21 6.51 6.06 -21.95
N LEU A 22 6.08 4.84 -21.63
CA LEU A 22 6.54 3.62 -22.31
C LEU A 22 5.38 3.08 -23.19
N PRO A 23 5.51 3.12 -24.52
CA PRO A 23 4.46 2.64 -25.43
C PRO A 23 4.49 1.11 -25.57
N GLY A 24 3.36 0.53 -25.99
CA GLY A 24 3.27 -0.88 -26.41
C GLY A 24 3.30 -1.89 -25.26
N TYR A 25 3.09 -1.45 -24.02
CA TYR A 25 3.07 -2.34 -22.86
C TYR A 25 1.65 -2.68 -22.45
N LYS A 26 1.39 -3.96 -22.20
CA LYS A 26 0.16 -4.42 -21.52
C LYS A 26 0.14 -3.92 -20.07
N LEU A 27 -1.03 -3.87 -19.44
CA LEU A 27 -1.16 -3.40 -18.05
C LEU A 27 -0.25 -4.16 -17.07
N SER A 28 -0.19 -5.49 -17.18
CA SER A 28 0.65 -6.33 -16.32
C SER A 28 2.14 -5.98 -16.45
N GLN A 29 2.61 -5.77 -17.68
CA GLN A 29 3.98 -5.36 -17.95
C GLN A 29 4.25 -3.94 -17.43
N CYS A 30 3.28 -3.03 -17.56
CA CYS A 30 3.38 -1.67 -17.03
C CYS A 30 3.51 -1.68 -15.50
N LYS A 31 2.73 -2.51 -14.80
CA LYS A 31 2.85 -2.72 -13.34
C LYS A 31 4.24 -3.26 -12.97
N ALA A 32 4.70 -4.31 -13.64
CA ALA A 32 6.02 -4.90 -13.38
C ALA A 32 7.16 -3.89 -13.62
N ARG A 33 7.06 -3.03 -14.64
CA ARG A 33 8.02 -1.96 -14.89
C ARG A 33 8.04 -0.92 -13.76
N CYS A 34 6.88 -0.54 -13.24
CA CYS A 34 6.79 0.34 -12.09
C CYS A 34 7.34 -0.32 -10.82
N GLU A 35 7.13 -1.62 -10.63
CA GLU A 35 7.69 -2.36 -9.48
C GLU A 35 9.23 -2.41 -9.51
N ALA A 36 9.80 -2.62 -10.70
CA ALA A 36 11.24 -2.66 -10.93
C ALA A 36 11.92 -1.28 -10.80
N GLU A 37 11.15 -0.20 -10.83
CA GLU A 37 11.64 1.17 -10.72
C GLU A 37 11.43 1.70 -9.30
N PRO A 38 12.50 1.91 -8.50
CA PRO A 38 12.37 2.28 -7.08
C PRO A 38 11.59 3.56 -6.85
N THR A 39 11.66 4.51 -7.78
CA THR A 39 10.98 5.80 -7.66
C THR A 39 9.53 5.81 -8.16
N CYS A 40 9.07 4.72 -8.77
CA CYS A 40 7.71 4.65 -9.31
C CYS A 40 6.69 4.32 -8.21
N GLN A 41 5.70 5.21 -8.07
CA GLN A 41 4.61 5.12 -7.10
C GLN A 41 3.25 4.86 -7.75
N ALA A 42 3.10 5.13 -9.05
CA ALA A 42 1.88 4.78 -9.78
C ALA A 42 2.12 4.69 -11.29
N ILE A 43 1.14 4.15 -12.00
CA ILE A 43 1.03 4.22 -13.46
C ILE A 43 -0.32 4.85 -13.84
N ALA A 44 -0.32 5.70 -14.87
CA ALA A 44 -1.55 6.19 -15.50
C ALA A 44 -1.69 5.56 -16.88
N VAL A 45 -2.79 4.85 -17.10
CA VAL A 45 -3.11 4.15 -18.36
C VAL A 45 -4.45 4.65 -18.87
N ARG A 46 -4.64 4.65 -20.20
CA ARG A 46 -5.98 4.91 -20.74
C ARG A 46 -6.91 3.77 -20.33
N HIS A 47 -8.17 4.08 -20.06
CA HIS A 47 -9.15 3.13 -19.54
C HIS A 47 -9.30 1.91 -20.46
N GLU A 48 -9.35 2.12 -21.77
CA GLU A 48 -9.51 1.08 -22.80
C GLU A 48 -8.19 0.40 -23.18
N GLU A 49 -7.06 1.10 -23.13
CA GLU A 49 -5.72 0.55 -23.40
C GLU A 49 -5.09 -0.13 -22.17
N GLY A 50 -5.79 -0.09 -21.03
CA GLY A 50 -5.34 -0.57 -19.73
C GLY A 50 -5.85 -1.96 -19.39
N GLU A 51 -6.48 -2.65 -20.32
CA GLU A 51 -6.88 -4.06 -20.15
C GLU A 51 -5.66 -4.99 -20.25
N GLU A 52 -5.74 -6.21 -19.73
CA GLU A 52 -4.59 -7.14 -19.75
C GLU A 52 -4.18 -7.55 -21.17
N GLU A 53 -5.10 -7.48 -22.13
CA GLU A 53 -4.85 -7.92 -23.50
C GLU A 53 -4.48 -6.79 -24.47
N LEU A 54 -4.78 -5.54 -24.15
CA LEU A 54 -4.54 -4.41 -25.03
C LEU A 54 -3.24 -3.68 -24.63
N PRO A 55 -2.22 -3.63 -25.50
CA PRO A 55 -1.02 -2.86 -25.24
C PRO A 55 -1.32 -1.36 -25.32
N GLY A 56 -0.82 -0.60 -24.34
CA GLY A 56 -1.09 0.82 -24.21
C GLY A 56 0.13 1.64 -23.83
N ASN A 57 -0.12 2.93 -23.60
CA ASN A 57 0.90 3.85 -23.10
C ASN A 57 1.00 3.80 -21.57
N CYS A 58 2.10 3.25 -21.07
CA CYS A 58 2.42 3.19 -19.65
C CYS A 58 3.06 4.50 -19.18
N ARG A 59 2.34 5.31 -18.41
CA ARG A 59 2.86 6.58 -17.86
C ARG A 59 3.24 6.37 -16.40
N LEU A 60 4.53 6.15 -16.14
CA LEU A 60 5.04 5.97 -14.78
C LEU A 60 5.02 7.31 -14.04
N ARG A 61 4.62 7.27 -12.77
CA ARG A 61 4.46 8.44 -11.90
C ARG A 61 5.25 8.28 -10.61
N ARG A 62 5.82 9.38 -10.15
CA ARG A 62 6.45 9.55 -8.85
C ARG A 62 5.88 10.78 -8.14
N ASP A 63 6.19 10.95 -6.86
CA ASP A 63 5.70 12.04 -6.01
C ASP A 63 4.16 12.16 -6.12
N LEU A 64 3.46 11.04 -5.88
CA LEU A 64 2.02 10.93 -6.07
C LEU A 64 1.25 11.59 -4.93
N GLU A 65 0.35 12.51 -5.29
CA GLU A 65 -0.66 13.12 -4.43
C GLU A 65 -2.03 12.92 -5.07
N VAL A 66 -2.74 11.86 -4.65
CA VAL A 66 -3.99 11.41 -5.29
C VAL A 66 -5.12 12.44 -5.15
N SER A 67 -5.08 13.30 -4.13
CA SER A 67 -6.09 14.33 -3.89
C SER A 67 -6.04 15.46 -4.93
N GLU A 68 -4.86 15.74 -5.49
CA GLU A 68 -4.62 16.78 -6.52
C GLU A 68 -4.79 16.26 -7.96
N CYS A 69 -5.11 14.97 -8.13
CA CYS A 69 -5.33 14.37 -9.43
C CYS A 69 -6.69 14.76 -10.01
N VAL A 70 -6.74 14.89 -11.33
CA VAL A 70 -7.95 15.28 -12.04
C VAL A 70 -8.82 14.06 -12.34
N ARG A 71 -10.14 14.24 -12.25
CA ARG A 71 -11.11 13.26 -12.74
C ARG A 71 -11.11 13.30 -14.27
N ASP A 72 -10.77 12.18 -14.89
CA ASP A 72 -10.61 12.04 -16.33
C ASP A 72 -11.13 10.66 -16.75
N MET A 73 -12.25 10.62 -17.47
CA MET A 73 -12.91 9.35 -17.81
C MET A 73 -12.06 8.47 -18.74
N ALA A 74 -11.12 9.07 -19.48
CA ALA A 74 -10.27 8.34 -20.40
C ALA A 74 -9.12 7.59 -19.71
N PHE A 75 -8.90 7.79 -18.42
CA PHE A 75 -7.73 7.26 -17.71
C PHE A 75 -8.06 6.62 -16.38
N ASP A 76 -7.26 5.62 -16.03
CA ASP A 76 -7.20 5.08 -14.68
C ASP A 76 -5.80 5.22 -14.09
N LEU A 77 -5.77 5.53 -12.80
CA LEU A 77 -4.55 5.57 -12.01
C LEU A 77 -4.40 4.27 -11.22
N TRP A 78 -3.28 3.58 -11.40
CA TRP A 78 -2.91 2.43 -10.59
C TRP A 78 -1.76 2.82 -9.67
N GLU A 79 -2.12 3.14 -8.42
CA GLU A 79 -1.16 3.37 -7.35
C GLU A 79 -0.50 2.05 -6.93
N ARG A 80 0.83 2.08 -6.84
CA ARG A 80 1.64 1.00 -6.27
C ARG A 80 1.55 1.09 -4.76
N VAL A 81 0.75 0.20 -4.19
CA VAL A 81 0.73 0.00 -2.74
C VAL A 81 1.78 -1.07 -2.43
N PRO A 82 2.80 -0.77 -1.59
CA PRO A 82 3.73 -1.80 -1.16
C PRO A 82 2.98 -2.99 -0.55
N VAL A 83 3.37 -4.20 -0.93
CA VAL A 83 2.88 -5.44 -0.33
C VAL A 83 3.34 -5.45 1.13
N GLY A 84 2.53 -4.89 2.02
CA GLY A 84 2.95 -4.48 3.37
C GLY A 84 2.41 -3.11 3.80
N ARG A 85 1.49 -2.50 3.05
CA ARG A 85 0.59 -1.46 3.56
C ARG A 85 -0.83 -1.77 3.11
N ARG A 86 -1.44 -2.83 3.65
CA ARG A 86 -2.91 -2.87 3.65
C ARG A 86 -3.36 -1.66 4.48
N ARG A 87 -4.32 -0.89 3.98
CA ARG A 87 -5.09 0.01 4.85
C ARG A 87 -5.85 -0.88 5.83
N ILE A 88 -5.19 -1.25 6.92
CA ILE A 88 -5.82 -1.98 8.02
C ILE A 88 -6.73 -0.99 8.72
N SER A 89 -8.04 -1.19 8.59
CA SER A 89 -9.01 -0.55 9.45
C SER A 89 -8.99 -1.24 10.80
N TRP A 90 -8.69 -0.49 11.87
CA TRP A 90 -8.55 -1.04 13.21
C TRP A 90 -9.93 -1.17 13.89
N VAL A 91 -10.24 -2.36 14.38
CA VAL A 91 -11.39 -2.60 15.27
C VAL A 91 -10.86 -2.99 16.64
N ARG A 92 -11.32 -2.30 17.69
CA ARG A 92 -10.90 -2.58 19.07
C ARG A 92 -11.83 -3.61 19.70
N HIS A 93 -11.26 -4.76 20.05
CA HIS A 93 -11.92 -5.78 20.88
C HIS A 93 -11.37 -5.74 22.30
N GLN A 94 -12.03 -4.96 23.17
CA GLN A 94 -11.58 -4.81 24.55
C GLN A 94 -11.90 -6.07 25.39
N GLY A 95 -11.00 -6.43 26.31
CA GLY A 95 -11.20 -7.55 27.24
C GLY A 95 -10.91 -8.93 26.66
N LEU A 96 -10.50 -9.02 25.39
CA LEU A 96 -10.10 -10.28 24.75
C LEU A 96 -8.57 -10.45 24.78
N MET A 97 -8.12 -11.66 25.12
CA MET A 97 -6.72 -12.06 25.06
C MET A 97 -6.52 -13.10 23.94
N CYS A 98 -6.51 -12.63 22.69
CA CYS A 98 -6.20 -13.48 21.54
C CYS A 98 -4.68 -13.72 21.46
N GLY A 99 -4.26 -14.93 21.76
CA GLY A 99 -2.85 -15.37 21.70
C GLY A 99 -2.78 -16.86 21.37
N ASN A 100 -1.58 -17.43 21.28
CA ASN A 100 -1.35 -18.78 20.74
C ASN A 100 -2.33 -19.83 21.30
N GLY A 101 -3.01 -20.57 20.42
CA GLY A 101 -4.05 -21.54 20.76
C GLY A 101 -5.37 -20.94 21.29
N LYS A 102 -5.52 -19.62 21.31
CA LYS A 102 -6.68 -18.88 21.83
C LYS A 102 -7.16 -17.81 20.83
N GLY A 103 -7.42 -18.23 19.60
CA GLY A 103 -8.03 -17.38 18.56
C GLY A 103 -7.09 -16.44 17.82
N ALA A 104 -5.78 -16.52 18.05
CA ALA A 104 -4.75 -15.91 17.20
C ALA A 104 -3.41 -16.62 17.42
N GLU A 105 -2.48 -16.52 16.47
CA GLU A 105 -1.11 -16.97 16.65
C GLU A 105 -0.12 -15.81 16.67
N GLY A 106 1.00 -16.01 17.33
CA GLY A 106 2.10 -15.06 17.28
C GLY A 106 2.87 -15.19 15.97
N LEU A 107 3.25 -14.05 15.37
CA LEU A 107 4.09 -14.09 14.17
C LEU A 107 5.44 -14.78 14.48
N PRO A 108 5.87 -15.76 13.67
CA PRO A 108 7.16 -16.42 13.88
C PRO A 108 8.32 -15.42 13.94
N GLY A 109 9.08 -15.42 15.03
CA GLY A 109 10.21 -14.51 15.25
C GLY A 109 9.84 -13.04 15.55
N LYS A 110 8.56 -12.65 15.45
CA LYS A 110 8.09 -11.27 15.66
C LYS A 110 6.86 -11.15 16.58
N SER A 111 6.49 -12.25 17.24
CA SER A 111 5.34 -12.34 18.15
C SER A 111 5.39 -11.32 19.28
N THR A 112 6.57 -10.94 19.74
CA THR A 112 6.76 -9.83 20.68
C THR A 112 7.96 -9.00 20.24
N LEU A 113 7.72 -7.72 19.92
CA LEU A 113 8.78 -6.83 19.47
C LEU A 113 9.69 -6.40 20.62
N PRO A 114 10.99 -6.20 20.37
CA PRO A 114 11.91 -5.68 21.39
C PRO A 114 11.56 -4.22 21.72
N GLY A 115 11.70 -3.82 23.00
CA GLY A 115 11.38 -2.46 23.46
C GLY A 115 9.98 -2.28 24.04
N ARG A 116 9.52 -1.03 24.13
CA ARG A 116 8.17 -0.61 24.53
C ARG A 116 7.64 0.34 23.46
N TYR A 117 6.37 0.22 23.12
CA TYR A 117 5.71 0.95 22.03
C TYR A 117 4.44 1.60 22.56
N THR A 118 4.05 2.72 21.96
CA THR A 118 2.67 3.20 22.03
C THR A 118 1.76 2.28 21.22
N LEU A 119 0.44 2.40 21.40
CA LEU A 119 -0.51 1.62 20.62
C LEU A 119 -0.38 1.93 19.13
N ASP A 120 -0.19 3.19 18.76
CA ASP A 120 -0.13 3.60 17.36
C ASP A 120 1.19 3.19 16.70
N ASP A 121 2.31 3.26 17.41
CA ASP A 121 3.57 2.69 16.90
C ASP A 121 3.44 1.18 16.69
N CYS A 122 2.80 0.47 17.62
CA CYS A 122 2.58 -0.97 17.50
C CYS A 122 1.70 -1.32 16.29
N LYS A 123 0.65 -0.54 16.02
CA LYS A 123 -0.18 -0.67 14.81
C LYS A 123 0.64 -0.45 13.54
N VAL A 124 1.53 0.54 13.53
CA VAL A 124 2.43 0.79 12.38
C VAL A 124 3.35 -0.40 12.14
N GLN A 125 3.92 -1.00 13.19
CA GLN A 125 4.75 -2.20 13.05
C GLN A 125 3.96 -3.38 12.47
N CYS A 126 2.71 -3.55 12.90
CA CYS A 126 1.83 -4.56 12.32
C CYS A 126 1.53 -4.28 10.85
N GLN A 127 1.18 -3.03 10.50
CA GLN A 127 0.90 -2.66 9.12
C GLN A 127 2.09 -2.95 8.20
N ALA A 128 3.32 -2.72 8.65
CA ALA A 128 4.55 -2.98 7.92
C ALA A 128 4.88 -4.47 7.73
N GLU A 129 4.23 -5.36 8.48
CA GLU A 129 4.44 -6.80 8.41
C GLU A 129 3.31 -7.48 7.62
N PRO A 130 3.58 -8.03 6.43
CA PRO A 130 2.53 -8.57 5.55
C PRO A 130 1.64 -9.65 6.18
N LYS A 131 2.16 -10.40 7.16
CA LYS A 131 1.43 -11.47 7.86
C LYS A 131 0.70 -10.98 9.11
N CYS A 132 0.80 -9.72 9.49
CA CYS A 132 0.17 -9.24 10.70
C CYS A 132 -1.29 -8.86 10.45
N GLU A 133 -2.19 -9.48 11.20
CA GLU A 133 -3.64 -9.26 11.14
C GLU A 133 -4.16 -8.48 12.36
N GLY A 134 -3.40 -8.43 13.45
CA GLY A 134 -3.77 -7.69 14.65
C GLY A 134 -2.64 -7.49 15.65
N VAL A 135 -2.92 -6.71 16.68
CA VAL A 135 -1.99 -6.49 17.79
C VAL A 135 -2.65 -6.78 19.13
N LEU A 136 -1.93 -7.42 20.04
CA LEU A 136 -2.33 -7.56 21.43
C LEU A 136 -1.55 -6.52 22.26
N PHE A 137 -2.28 -5.59 22.87
CA PHE A 137 -1.71 -4.46 23.59
C PHE A 137 -2.28 -4.38 25.02
N LEU A 138 -1.45 -4.03 26.00
CA LEU A 138 -1.88 -3.94 27.39
C LEU A 138 -2.85 -2.77 27.57
N HIS A 139 -4.02 -3.04 28.12
CA HIS A 139 -5.04 -2.02 28.38
C HIS A 139 -4.55 -0.96 29.38
N GLY A 140 -4.81 0.32 29.08
CA GLY A 140 -4.48 1.44 29.97
C GLY A 140 -2.99 1.79 30.08
N ALA A 141 -2.13 1.12 29.32
CA ALA A 141 -0.70 1.44 29.29
C ALA A 141 -0.39 2.45 28.20
N GLU A 142 0.30 3.53 28.56
CA GLU A 142 0.86 4.50 27.59
C GLU A 142 1.91 3.84 26.68
N MET A 143 2.77 2.99 27.27
CA MET A 143 3.78 2.23 26.53
C MET A 143 3.95 0.81 27.07
N THR A 144 3.86 -0.20 26.20
CA THR A 144 3.98 -1.61 26.58
C THR A 144 4.63 -2.45 25.48
N LYS A 145 4.74 -3.77 25.71
CA LYS A 145 5.20 -4.72 24.70
C LYS A 145 4.21 -4.79 23.55
N CYS A 146 4.68 -4.53 22.33
CA CYS A 146 3.90 -4.74 21.12
C CYS A 146 3.93 -6.22 20.75
N ARG A 147 2.76 -6.86 20.68
CA ARG A 147 2.64 -8.27 20.31
C ARG A 147 1.87 -8.39 19.01
N LEU A 148 2.55 -8.80 17.94
CA LEU A 148 1.96 -8.94 16.62
C LEU A 148 1.24 -10.30 16.52
N ARG A 149 0.05 -10.29 15.91
CA ARG A 149 -0.83 -11.45 15.76
C ARG A 149 -1.20 -11.71 14.30
N MET A 150 -1.32 -12.99 13.96
CA MET A 150 -1.83 -13.53 12.70
C MET A 150 -2.85 -14.63 12.97
#